data_AF-A0A564UNL2-F1
#
_entry.id   AF-A0A564UNL2-F1
#
_cell.length_a   1.000
_cell.length_b   1.000
_cell.length_c   1.000
_cell.angle_alpha   90.00
_cell.angle_beta   90.00
_cell.angle_gamma   90.00
#
_symmetry.space_group_name_H-M   'P 1'
#
loop_
_entity.id
_entity.type
_entity.pdbx_description
1 polymer ?
#
loop_
_entity_poly.entity_id
_entity_poly.type
_entity_poly.pdbx_seq_one_letter_code
_entity_poly.pdbx_strand_id
1 'polypeptide(L)'
;MRKKENTVLAGLIICLLFVFLAAAGKLFGAYLKYQKGDASYEKLQEYVQEPEEEESPEPEKEKEEPKNRYLEIDFAGLKAVNPDVIAWIQIPALDISYPVVQGKDNAYYLHHLFSGESNINGSIFVDCHNQPDFTDQNTIVYGHNMKNGSMFGTLDKYQDQTLFEQHPEFYIYLPGKILKYRIFSCYAGRTGSEGYRYHFPEAEDFQIFLDMVSSYGDYDTGTELSVTDRIVTLSTCVNSRRNYRYLVHGKLSSEIITEE
;
A
#
# COMPACT_ATOMS: atom_id res chain seq x y z
N MET A 1 -28.45 -55.13 -19.05
CA MET A 1 -28.30 -54.01 -18.10
C MET A 1 -26.89 -53.40 -18.15
N ARG A 2 -25.81 -54.17 -17.98
CA ARG A 2 -24.39 -53.72 -18.05
C ARG A 2 -24.00 -52.74 -19.18
N LYS A 3 -24.50 -52.93 -20.41
CA LYS A 3 -24.14 -52.06 -21.55
C LYS A 3 -24.66 -50.63 -21.40
N LYS A 4 -25.87 -50.47 -20.84
CA LYS A 4 -26.53 -49.16 -20.62
C LYS A 4 -25.90 -48.41 -19.44
N GLU A 5 -25.49 -49.15 -18.40
CA GLU A 5 -24.74 -48.61 -17.25
C GLU A 5 -23.36 -48.07 -17.68
N ASN A 6 -22.64 -48.77 -18.55
CA ASN A 6 -21.35 -48.30 -19.07
C ASN A 6 -21.46 -47.05 -19.95
N THR A 7 -22.54 -46.90 -20.75
CA THR A 7 -22.74 -45.68 -21.55
C THR A 7 -23.09 -44.48 -20.68
N VAL A 8 -23.90 -44.67 -19.63
CA VAL A 8 -24.22 -43.62 -18.66
C VAL A 8 -22.97 -43.21 -17.87
N LEU A 9 -22.16 -44.17 -17.43
CA LEU A 9 -20.90 -43.91 -16.74
C LEU A 9 -19.90 -43.16 -17.63
N ALA A 10 -19.75 -43.56 -18.90
CA ALA A 10 -18.89 -42.86 -19.86
C ALA A 10 -19.36 -41.43 -20.11
N GLY A 11 -20.68 -41.20 -20.23
CA GLY A 11 -21.25 -39.86 -20.35
C GLY A 11 -20.96 -38.98 -19.14
N LEU A 12 -21.06 -39.54 -17.92
CA LEU A 12 -20.71 -38.83 -16.68
C LEU A 12 -19.23 -38.45 -16.63
N ILE A 13 -18.33 -39.36 -17.01
CA ILE A 13 -16.88 -39.09 -17.04
C ILE A 13 -16.55 -37.96 -18.01
N ILE A 14 -17.14 -37.98 -19.21
CA ILE A 14 -16.95 -36.90 -20.21
C ILE A 14 -17.47 -35.56 -19.66
N CYS A 15 -18.62 -35.56 -18.99
CA CYS A 15 -19.18 -34.37 -18.38
C CYS A 15 -18.27 -33.81 -17.27
N LEU A 16 -17.75 -34.68 -16.40
CA LEU A 16 -16.78 -34.31 -15.35
C LEU A 16 -15.46 -33.79 -15.94
N LEU A 17 -14.97 -34.41 -17.01
CA LEU A 17 -13.75 -33.95 -17.70
C LEU A 17 -13.96 -32.56 -18.30
N PHE A 18 -15.12 -32.29 -18.90
CA PHE A 18 -15.44 -30.97 -19.43
C PHE A 18 -15.50 -29.90 -18.32
N VAL A 19 -16.14 -30.22 -17.18
CA VAL A 19 -16.16 -29.33 -16.00
C VAL A 19 -14.75 -29.10 -15.46
N PHE A 20 -13.93 -30.14 -15.38
CA PHE A 20 -12.53 -30.04 -14.96
C PHE A 20 -11.70 -29.16 -15.89
N LEU A 21 -11.80 -29.35 -17.21
CA LEU A 21 -11.08 -28.54 -18.19
C LEU A 21 -11.54 -27.07 -18.18
N ALA A 22 -12.84 -26.81 -18.00
CA ALA A 22 -13.36 -25.46 -17.86
C ALA A 22 -12.85 -24.78 -16.58
N ALA A 23 -12.78 -25.51 -15.46
CA ALA A 23 -12.20 -25.02 -14.21
C ALA A 23 -10.69 -24.76 -14.35
N ALA A 24 -9.95 -25.69 -14.95
CA ALA A 24 -8.52 -25.56 -15.21
C ALA A 24 -8.21 -24.36 -16.12
N GLY A 25 -8.99 -24.15 -17.18
CA GLY A 25 -8.86 -22.98 -18.06
C GLY A 25 -9.09 -21.65 -17.33
N LYS A 26 -10.07 -21.59 -16.43
CA LYS A 26 -10.29 -20.40 -15.58
C LYS A 26 -9.15 -20.15 -14.61
N LEU A 27 -8.63 -21.21 -13.96
CA LEU A 27 -7.47 -21.11 -13.06
C LEU A 27 -6.21 -20.66 -13.79
N PHE A 28 -5.95 -21.21 -14.97
CA PHE A 28 -4.81 -20.83 -15.81
C PHE A 28 -4.91 -19.36 -16.25
N GLY A 29 -6.10 -18.91 -16.68
CA GLY A 29 -6.33 -17.50 -17.01
C GLY A 29 -6.12 -16.55 -15.82
N ALA A 30 -6.54 -16.96 -14.61
CA ALA A 30 -6.29 -16.18 -13.39
C ALA A 30 -4.79 -16.12 -13.05
N TYR A 31 -4.08 -17.24 -13.20
CA TYR A 31 -2.63 -17.32 -12.99
C TYR A 31 -1.86 -16.40 -13.95
N LEU A 32 -2.21 -16.38 -15.25
CA LEU A 32 -1.58 -15.47 -16.22
C LEU A 32 -1.81 -13.99 -15.89
N LYS A 33 -3.02 -13.62 -15.41
CA LYS A 33 -3.30 -12.24 -14.97
C LYS A 33 -2.46 -11.85 -13.76
N TYR A 34 -2.29 -12.77 -12.81
CA TYR A 34 -1.47 -12.59 -11.62
C TYR A 34 -0.01 -12.33 -12.01
N GLN A 35 0.56 -13.20 -12.84
CA GLN A 35 1.94 -13.08 -13.32
C GLN A 35 2.16 -11.79 -14.11
N LYS A 36 1.18 -11.35 -14.90
CA LYS A 36 1.25 -10.07 -15.62
C LYS A 36 1.27 -8.87 -14.67
N GLY A 37 0.53 -8.93 -13.56
CA GLY A 37 0.54 -7.89 -12.54
C GLY A 37 1.91 -7.79 -11.86
N ASP A 38 2.44 -8.93 -11.41
CA ASP A 38 3.76 -9.01 -10.78
C ASP A 38 4.86 -8.48 -11.72
N ALA A 39 4.87 -8.93 -12.98
CA ALA A 39 5.83 -8.46 -13.99
C ALA A 39 5.69 -6.96 -14.33
N SER A 40 4.48 -6.39 -14.20
CA SER A 40 4.28 -4.95 -14.36
C SER A 40 4.90 -4.15 -13.21
N TYR A 41 4.93 -4.74 -12.01
CA TYR A 41 5.51 -4.11 -10.84
C TYR A 41 7.02 -4.31 -10.74
N GLU A 42 7.57 -5.42 -11.24
CA GLU A 42 9.02 -5.60 -11.37
C GLU A 42 9.66 -4.52 -12.27
N LYS A 43 8.96 -4.10 -13.32
CA LYS A 43 9.41 -3.02 -14.22
C LYS A 43 9.45 -1.64 -13.57
N LEU A 44 8.91 -1.50 -12.36
CA LEU A 44 8.97 -0.22 -11.66
C LEU A 44 10.39 0.21 -11.28
N GLN A 45 11.35 -0.74 -11.22
CA GLN A 45 12.76 -0.41 -11.04
C GLN A 45 13.30 0.54 -12.12
N GLU A 46 12.64 0.64 -13.27
CA GLU A 46 12.98 1.61 -14.32
C GLU A 46 12.73 3.06 -13.91
N TYR A 47 11.85 3.31 -12.92
CA TYR A 47 11.45 4.65 -12.47
C TYR A 47 12.05 5.03 -11.12
N VAL A 48 12.91 4.19 -10.54
CA VAL A 48 13.48 4.37 -9.20
C VAL A 48 14.97 4.18 -9.28
N GLN A 49 15.73 5.18 -8.83
CA GLN A 49 17.16 5.03 -8.58
C GLN A 49 17.35 4.89 -7.07
N GLU A 50 18.01 3.79 -6.68
CA GLU A 50 18.45 3.61 -5.31
C GLU A 50 19.66 4.52 -5.04
N PRO A 51 19.79 5.06 -3.83
CA PRO A 51 20.98 5.84 -3.46
C PRO A 51 22.23 4.98 -3.62
N GLU A 52 23.32 5.57 -4.14
CA GLU A 52 24.60 4.86 -4.21
C GLU A 52 25.09 4.59 -2.77
N GLU A 53 25.42 3.32 -2.46
CA GLU A 53 26.05 2.98 -1.19
C GLU A 53 27.43 3.65 -1.12
N GLU A 54 27.53 4.80 -0.46
CA GLU A 54 28.83 5.36 -0.11
C GLU A 54 29.53 4.42 0.87
N GLU A 55 30.61 3.77 0.42
CA GLU A 55 31.54 3.06 1.29
C GLU A 55 32.11 4.05 2.33
N SER A 56 31.57 4.00 3.55
CA SER A 56 32.12 4.58 4.80
C SER A 56 32.35 6.11 4.81
N PRO A 57 31.57 6.89 5.58
CA PRO A 57 31.96 8.27 5.87
C PRO A 57 33.10 8.31 6.91
N GLU A 58 34.21 8.96 6.56
CA GLU A 58 35.13 9.53 7.54
C GLU A 58 34.37 10.53 8.45
N PRO A 59 34.67 10.57 9.76
CA PRO A 59 33.94 11.43 10.67
C PRO A 59 34.53 12.84 10.57
N GLU A 60 33.75 13.78 10.03
CA GLU A 60 33.62 15.17 10.50
C GLU A 60 33.05 16.07 9.41
N LYS A 61 31.73 16.35 9.47
CA LYS A 61 31.13 17.69 9.30
C LYS A 61 29.65 17.67 9.65
N GLU A 62 29.28 18.57 10.55
CA GLU A 62 27.92 18.83 11.01
C GLU A 62 27.02 19.44 9.92
N LYS A 63 25.77 18.94 9.87
CA LYS A 63 24.52 19.62 9.46
C LYS A 63 24.20 19.83 7.98
N GLU A 64 24.44 18.84 7.14
CA GLU A 64 23.56 18.61 5.98
C GLU A 64 23.16 17.13 6.01
N GLU A 65 21.86 16.84 5.93
CA GLU A 65 21.45 15.45 5.71
C GLU A 65 22.06 15.01 4.37
N PRO A 66 22.75 13.87 4.32
CA PRO A 66 23.42 13.43 3.11
C PRO A 66 22.39 13.30 1.98
N LYS A 67 22.67 13.94 0.83
CA LYS A 67 21.81 13.93 -0.37
C LYS A 67 21.47 12.51 -0.86
N ASN A 68 22.19 11.48 -0.41
CA ASN A 68 22.20 10.13 -0.98
C ASN A 68 21.58 9.07 -0.04
N ARG A 69 20.45 9.35 0.63
CA ARG A 69 19.74 8.37 1.49
C ARG A 69 18.34 7.97 1.01
N TYR A 70 17.81 8.69 0.04
CA TYR A 70 16.43 8.57 -0.40
C TYR A 70 16.37 8.11 -1.85
N LEU A 71 15.24 7.50 -2.23
CA LEU A 71 15.01 7.12 -3.62
C LEU A 71 14.87 8.37 -4.50
N GLU A 72 15.46 8.35 -5.69
CA GLU A 72 15.09 9.29 -6.76
C GLU A 72 14.00 8.66 -7.61
N ILE A 73 12.88 9.37 -7.76
CA ILE A 73 11.69 8.87 -8.45
C ILE A 73 11.47 9.65 -9.76
N ASP A 74 11.42 8.95 -10.89
CA ASP A 74 11.07 9.53 -12.19
C ASP A 74 9.55 9.76 -12.30
N PHE A 75 9.07 10.82 -11.64
CA PHE A 75 7.67 11.23 -11.71
C PHE A 75 7.25 11.66 -13.12
N ALA A 76 8.17 12.16 -13.95
CA ALA A 76 7.85 12.56 -15.31
C ALA A 76 7.53 11.34 -16.17
N GLY A 77 8.35 10.30 -16.10
CA GLY A 77 8.11 9.01 -16.73
C GLY A 77 6.83 8.33 -16.23
N LEU A 78 6.63 8.29 -14.91
CA LEU A 78 5.40 7.71 -14.31
C LEU A 78 4.14 8.45 -14.79
N LYS A 79 4.16 9.78 -14.80
CA LYS A 79 3.02 10.60 -15.27
C LYS A 79 2.78 10.50 -16.77
N ALA A 80 3.83 10.23 -17.56
CA ALA A 80 3.68 9.94 -18.98
C ALA A 80 2.95 8.62 -19.24
N VAL A 81 3.11 7.63 -18.34
CA VAL A 81 2.35 6.38 -18.37
C VAL A 81 0.92 6.59 -17.88
N ASN A 82 0.75 7.24 -16.72
CA ASN A 82 -0.56 7.54 -16.18
C ASN A 82 -0.56 8.88 -15.40
N PRO A 83 -1.34 9.89 -15.84
CA PRO A 83 -1.43 11.17 -15.15
C PRO A 83 -2.03 11.08 -13.74
N ASP A 84 -2.70 9.98 -13.39
CA ASP A 84 -3.26 9.77 -12.04
C ASP A 84 -2.19 9.41 -11.00
N VAL A 85 -0.92 9.21 -11.39
CA VAL A 85 0.19 9.02 -10.43
C VAL A 85 0.49 10.32 -9.71
N ILE A 86 0.31 10.32 -8.38
CA ILE A 86 0.47 11.52 -7.54
C ILE A 86 1.67 11.43 -6.59
N ALA A 87 2.07 10.21 -6.20
CA ALA A 87 3.14 10.00 -5.24
C ALA A 87 3.81 8.64 -5.43
N TRP A 88 4.83 8.37 -4.62
CA TRP A 88 5.42 7.05 -4.43
C TRP A 88 5.47 6.72 -2.94
N ILE A 89 5.13 5.50 -2.55
CA ILE A 89 5.25 5.04 -1.16
C ILE A 89 6.41 4.08 -1.02
N GLN A 90 7.20 4.25 0.05
CA GLN A 90 8.24 3.31 0.43
C GLN A 90 8.14 2.95 1.93
N ILE A 91 8.14 1.65 2.21
CA ILE A 91 8.29 1.11 3.56
C ILE A 91 9.44 0.09 3.51
N PRO A 92 10.69 0.54 3.75
CA PRO A 92 11.88 -0.31 3.55
C PRO A 92 11.83 -1.63 4.32
N ALA A 93 11.33 -1.60 5.55
CA ALA A 93 11.24 -2.78 6.43
C ALA A 93 10.34 -3.90 5.90
N LEU A 94 9.42 -3.56 4.98
CA LEU A 94 8.42 -4.47 4.45
C LEU A 94 8.61 -4.80 2.97
N ASP A 95 9.67 -4.26 2.35
CA ASP A 95 9.90 -4.34 0.90
C ASP A 95 8.69 -3.82 0.09
N ILE A 96 8.08 -2.72 0.59
CA ILE A 96 6.98 -2.03 -0.08
C ILE A 96 7.56 -0.81 -0.76
N SER A 97 7.46 -0.76 -2.09
CA SER A 97 7.91 0.36 -2.90
C SER A 97 7.05 0.43 -4.16
N TYR A 98 6.09 1.38 -4.22
CA TYR A 98 5.10 1.42 -5.30
C TYR A 98 4.66 2.85 -5.65
N PRO A 99 4.28 3.11 -6.92
CA PRO A 99 3.59 4.33 -7.28
C PRO A 99 2.22 4.36 -6.62
N VAL A 100 1.81 5.56 -6.23
CA VAL A 100 0.52 5.85 -5.62
C VAL A 100 -0.30 6.67 -6.60
N VAL A 101 -1.46 6.13 -6.96
CA VAL A 101 -2.40 6.77 -7.89
C VAL A 101 -3.60 7.35 -7.15
N GLN A 102 -4.30 8.29 -7.77
CA GLN A 102 -5.58 8.78 -7.25
C GLN A 102 -6.64 8.78 -8.35
N GLY A 103 -7.71 8.01 -8.13
CA GLY A 103 -8.84 7.96 -9.04
C GLY A 103 -9.93 8.96 -8.69
N LYS A 104 -10.97 9.01 -9.53
CA LYS A 104 -12.21 9.77 -9.26
C LYS A 104 -13.12 9.11 -8.23
N ASP A 105 -12.85 7.84 -7.93
CA ASP A 105 -13.55 7.02 -6.95
C ASP A 105 -12.57 6.05 -6.28
N ASN A 106 -13.01 5.40 -5.20
CA ASN A 106 -12.23 4.42 -4.45
C ASN A 106 -12.38 2.98 -4.98
N ALA A 107 -12.94 2.79 -6.19
CA ALA A 107 -13.25 1.47 -6.75
C ALA A 107 -12.37 1.12 -7.97
N TYR A 108 -12.02 2.11 -8.80
CA TYR A 108 -11.30 1.89 -10.05
C TYR A 108 -9.95 1.18 -9.83
N TYR A 109 -9.09 1.73 -8.98
CA TYR A 109 -7.76 1.19 -8.72
C TYR A 109 -7.71 -0.06 -7.84
N LEU A 110 -8.86 -0.55 -7.37
CA LEU A 110 -8.95 -1.90 -6.80
C LEU A 110 -8.70 -2.98 -7.86
N HIS A 111 -8.99 -2.71 -9.13
CA HIS A 111 -8.92 -3.70 -10.21
C HIS A 111 -8.17 -3.19 -11.45
N HIS A 112 -7.33 -2.18 -11.28
CA HIS A 112 -6.46 -1.64 -12.32
C HIS A 112 -5.06 -1.41 -11.75
N LEU A 113 -4.04 -1.73 -12.55
CA LEU A 113 -2.64 -1.38 -12.28
C LEU A 113 -2.44 0.12 -12.37
N PHE A 114 -1.28 0.60 -11.93
CA PHE A 114 -0.94 2.02 -12.00
C PHE A 114 -0.93 2.55 -13.44
N SER A 115 -0.78 1.69 -14.44
CA SER A 115 -0.87 2.04 -15.86
C SER A 115 -2.31 2.19 -16.39
N GLY A 116 -3.32 1.92 -15.55
CA GLY A 116 -4.72 1.86 -15.95
C GLY A 116 -5.14 0.53 -16.59
N GLU A 117 -4.24 -0.46 -16.72
CA GLU A 117 -4.60 -1.78 -17.23
C GLU A 117 -5.41 -2.58 -16.19
N SER A 118 -6.53 -3.19 -16.60
CA SER A 118 -7.33 -4.03 -15.70
C SER A 118 -6.56 -5.25 -15.20
N ASN A 119 -6.38 -5.34 -13.88
CA ASN A 119 -5.68 -6.43 -13.20
C ASN A 119 -6.20 -6.62 -11.78
N ILE A 120 -6.23 -7.87 -11.32
CA ILE A 120 -6.70 -8.23 -9.98
C ILE A 120 -5.78 -7.75 -8.85
N ASN A 121 -4.50 -7.49 -9.15
CA ASN A 121 -3.53 -6.99 -8.17
C ASN A 121 -3.83 -5.54 -7.76
N GLY A 122 -4.62 -4.81 -8.55
CA GLY A 122 -4.94 -3.40 -8.30
C GLY A 122 -3.70 -2.52 -8.25
N SER A 123 -3.80 -1.39 -7.54
CA SER A 123 -2.72 -0.43 -7.27
C SER A 123 -2.70 -0.01 -5.80
N ILE A 124 -1.65 0.70 -5.39
CA ILE A 124 -1.69 1.53 -4.18
C ILE A 124 -2.36 2.85 -4.56
N PHE A 125 -3.40 3.28 -3.83
CA PHE A 125 -4.14 4.48 -4.20
C PHE A 125 -4.62 5.30 -3.01
N VAL A 126 -4.72 6.62 -3.21
CA VAL A 126 -5.25 7.57 -2.22
C VAL A 126 -6.78 7.68 -2.34
N ASP A 127 -7.45 7.92 -1.22
CA ASP A 127 -8.89 8.20 -1.20
C ASP A 127 -9.25 9.37 -2.13
N CYS A 128 -10.31 9.24 -2.92
CA CYS A 128 -10.71 10.27 -3.88
C CYS A 128 -11.17 11.59 -3.23
N HIS A 129 -11.42 11.61 -1.91
CA HIS A 129 -11.77 12.84 -1.18
C HIS A 129 -10.54 13.59 -0.64
N ASN A 130 -9.37 12.94 -0.61
CA ASN A 130 -8.14 13.55 -0.10
C ASN A 130 -7.46 14.44 -1.16
N GLN A 131 -6.64 15.40 -0.72
CA GLN A 131 -5.76 16.19 -1.57
C GLN A 131 -4.57 15.35 -2.05
N PRO A 132 -4.18 15.44 -3.34
CA PRO A 132 -3.08 14.65 -3.90
C PRO A 132 -1.70 15.01 -3.36
N ASP A 133 -1.57 16.16 -2.68
CA ASP A 133 -0.32 16.68 -2.13
C ASP A 133 -0.11 16.34 -0.64
N PHE A 134 -0.98 15.50 -0.07
CA PHE A 134 -0.92 15.03 1.33
C PHE A 134 -0.97 16.17 2.36
N THR A 135 -1.76 17.21 2.06
CA THR A 135 -1.96 18.36 2.97
C THR A 135 -3.15 18.22 3.92
N ASP A 136 -4.00 17.21 3.75
CA ASP A 136 -5.10 16.94 4.68
C ASP A 136 -4.59 16.55 6.08
N GLN A 137 -5.46 16.70 7.07
CA GLN A 137 -5.19 16.22 8.43
C GLN A 137 -4.98 14.70 8.47
N ASN A 138 -5.76 13.93 7.69
CA ASN A 138 -5.58 12.50 7.51
C ASN A 138 -5.75 12.11 6.03
N THR A 139 -4.67 11.72 5.37
CA THR A 139 -4.69 11.15 4.03
C THR A 139 -4.74 9.62 4.11
N ILE A 140 -5.73 9.01 3.47
CA ILE A 140 -5.91 7.55 3.50
C ILE A 140 -5.35 6.93 2.22
N VAL A 141 -4.47 5.95 2.39
CA VAL A 141 -3.83 5.18 1.32
C VAL A 141 -4.26 3.73 1.43
N TYR A 142 -4.82 3.19 0.35
CA TYR A 142 -5.30 1.83 0.25
C TYR A 142 -4.33 0.96 -0.55
N GLY A 143 -4.24 -0.31 -0.18
CA GLY A 143 -3.53 -1.34 -0.94
C GLY A 143 -4.13 -2.73 -0.70
N HIS A 144 -3.96 -3.62 -1.67
CA HIS A 144 -4.40 -5.02 -1.50
C HIS A 144 -3.52 -5.77 -0.51
N ASN A 145 -4.13 -6.71 0.23
CA ASN A 145 -3.40 -7.74 0.95
C ASN A 145 -3.20 -8.94 0.02
N MET A 146 -2.12 -8.91 -0.76
CA MET A 146 -1.82 -9.98 -1.70
C MET A 146 -1.19 -11.17 -0.98
N LYS A 147 -1.60 -12.40 -1.33
CA LYS A 147 -1.11 -13.63 -0.69
C LYS A 147 0.37 -13.91 -0.93
N ASN A 148 0.97 -13.35 -1.98
CA ASN A 148 2.42 -13.41 -2.22
C ASN A 148 3.21 -12.35 -1.43
N GLY A 149 2.55 -11.50 -0.64
CA GLY A 149 3.18 -10.42 0.12
C GLY A 149 3.33 -9.09 -0.62
N SER A 150 3.05 -9.03 -1.93
CA SER A 150 3.11 -7.77 -2.70
C SER A 150 2.07 -6.74 -2.24
N MET A 151 2.18 -5.51 -2.74
CA MET A 151 1.32 -4.38 -2.38
C MET A 151 1.39 -4.10 -0.87
N PHE A 152 0.26 -4.12 -0.14
CA PHE A 152 0.24 -4.04 1.32
C PHE A 152 0.02 -5.43 1.95
N GLY A 153 0.46 -6.51 1.29
CA GLY A 153 0.34 -7.88 1.77
C GLY A 153 1.15 -8.20 3.03
N THR A 154 2.15 -7.36 3.35
CA THR A 154 3.03 -7.51 4.51
C THR A 154 2.83 -6.43 5.57
N LEU A 155 1.85 -5.53 5.41
CA LEU A 155 1.62 -4.41 6.33
C LEU A 155 1.30 -4.87 7.75
N ASP A 156 0.66 -6.04 7.89
CA ASP A 156 0.33 -6.69 9.16
C ASP A 156 1.55 -7.19 9.94
N LYS A 157 2.76 -7.21 9.34
CA LYS A 157 4.00 -7.52 10.08
C LYS A 157 4.32 -6.48 11.16
N TYR A 158 3.79 -5.25 11.06
CA TYR A 158 3.92 -4.26 12.12
C TYR A 158 3.21 -4.62 13.43
N GLN A 159 2.45 -5.73 13.49
CA GLN A 159 2.00 -6.32 14.76
C GLN A 159 3.18 -6.76 15.64
N ASP A 160 4.35 -7.02 15.06
CA ASP A 160 5.58 -7.27 15.79
C ASP A 160 6.20 -5.93 16.24
N GLN A 161 6.11 -5.65 17.54
CA GLN A 161 6.72 -4.47 18.15
C GLN A 161 8.22 -4.36 17.85
N THR A 162 8.95 -5.47 17.74
CA THR A 162 10.39 -5.48 17.44
C THR A 162 10.68 -4.89 16.06
N LEU A 163 9.82 -5.19 15.08
CA LEU A 163 9.94 -4.65 13.73
C LEU A 163 9.75 -3.13 13.75
N PHE A 164 8.73 -2.66 14.47
CA PHE A 164 8.49 -1.23 14.62
C PHE A 164 9.66 -0.52 15.32
N GLU A 165 10.17 -1.08 16.42
CA GLU A 165 11.28 -0.47 17.17
C GLU A 165 12.53 -0.29 16.29
N GLN A 166 12.79 -1.25 15.39
CA GLN A 166 13.90 -1.18 14.43
C GLN A 166 13.60 -0.29 13.23
N HIS A 167 12.35 -0.28 12.77
CA HIS A 167 11.92 0.44 11.57
C HIS A 167 10.59 1.21 11.75
N PRO A 168 10.64 2.31 12.52
CA PRO A 168 9.43 3.04 12.95
C PRO A 168 8.89 4.02 11.90
N GLU A 169 9.39 3.98 10.67
CA GLU A 169 9.21 5.05 9.68
C GLU A 169 8.87 4.50 8.29
N PHE A 170 8.11 5.31 7.54
CA PHE A 170 7.87 5.12 6.11
C PHE A 170 7.90 6.47 5.39
N TYR A 171 7.94 6.43 4.06
CA TYR A 171 8.18 7.60 3.22
C TYR A 171 7.11 7.71 2.14
N ILE A 172 6.66 8.94 1.89
CA ILE A 172 5.86 9.31 0.72
C ILE A 172 6.68 10.32 -0.09
N TYR A 173 7.02 9.97 -1.31
CA TYR A 173 7.70 10.85 -2.25
C TYR A 173 6.66 11.56 -3.11
N LEU A 174 6.85 12.85 -3.30
CA LEU A 174 6.09 13.72 -4.18
C LEU A 174 7.06 14.41 -5.14
N PRO A 175 6.59 14.96 -6.27
CA PRO A 175 7.44 15.81 -7.10
C PRO A 175 8.03 16.97 -6.26
N GLY A 176 9.36 17.03 -6.16
CA GLY A 176 10.09 18.09 -5.45
C GLY A 176 10.16 17.98 -3.92
N LYS A 177 9.58 16.94 -3.29
CA LYS A 177 9.69 16.74 -1.83
C LYS A 177 9.46 15.31 -1.37
N ILE A 178 10.01 14.98 -0.21
CA ILE A 178 9.84 13.71 0.50
C ILE A 178 9.17 14.00 1.84
N LEU A 179 8.09 13.27 2.13
CA LEU A 179 7.38 13.31 3.39
C LEU A 179 7.77 12.09 4.21
N LYS A 180 8.40 12.33 5.36
CA LYS A 180 8.79 11.29 6.29
C LYS A 180 7.71 11.11 7.34
N TYR A 181 7.21 9.89 7.51
CA TYR A 181 6.19 9.57 8.50
C TYR A 181 6.74 8.64 9.58
N ARG A 182 6.45 8.96 10.83
CA ARG A 182 6.70 8.12 12.00
C ARG A 182 5.43 7.38 12.39
N ILE A 183 5.49 6.06 12.45
CA ILE A 183 4.36 5.22 12.86
C ILE A 183 4.03 5.51 14.33
N PHE A 184 2.75 5.75 14.62
CA PHE A 184 2.28 5.98 15.99
C PHE A 184 1.19 5.00 16.44
N SER A 185 0.54 4.30 15.51
CA SER A 185 -0.48 3.29 15.81
C SER A 185 -0.56 2.26 14.69
N CYS A 186 -0.73 0.98 15.06
CA CYS A 186 -1.01 -0.10 14.13
C CYS A 186 -1.93 -1.13 14.77
N TYR A 187 -2.97 -1.58 14.05
CA TYR A 187 -3.97 -2.51 14.59
C TYR A 187 -4.88 -3.13 13.51
N ALA A 188 -5.58 -4.20 13.88
CA ALA A 188 -6.65 -4.80 13.05
C ALA A 188 -8.03 -4.23 13.43
N GLY A 189 -8.55 -3.28 12.63
CA GLY A 189 -9.86 -2.65 12.80
C GLY A 189 -10.96 -3.23 11.90
N ARG A 190 -12.24 -2.99 12.21
CA ARG A 190 -13.35 -3.32 11.29
C ARG A 190 -13.35 -2.40 10.07
N THR A 191 -13.78 -2.91 8.91
CA THR A 191 -14.00 -2.11 7.69
C THR A 191 -15.03 -1.00 7.93
N GLY A 192 -14.75 0.21 7.45
CA GLY A 192 -15.64 1.36 7.60
C GLY A 192 -15.77 1.83 9.05
N SER A 193 -14.79 1.54 9.89
CA SER A 193 -14.68 2.11 11.23
C SER A 193 -14.37 3.61 11.17
N GLU A 194 -14.46 4.27 12.32
CA GLU A 194 -14.04 5.67 12.48
C GLU A 194 -12.57 5.92 12.08
N GLY A 195 -11.74 4.88 11.98
CA GLY A 195 -10.35 4.96 11.50
C GLY A 195 -10.20 5.43 10.04
N TYR A 196 -11.31 5.50 9.28
CA TYR A 196 -11.35 6.01 7.90
C TYR A 196 -11.87 7.46 7.80
N ARG A 197 -11.96 8.18 8.93
CA ARG A 197 -12.34 9.59 8.92
C ARG A 197 -11.19 10.42 8.36
N TYR A 198 -11.46 11.13 7.27
CA TYR A 198 -10.49 12.02 6.59
C TYR A 198 -10.80 13.52 6.80
N HIS A 199 -11.99 13.86 7.28
CA HIS A 199 -12.43 15.24 7.48
C HIS A 199 -12.86 15.52 8.92
N PHE A 200 -12.33 16.62 9.48
CA PHE A 200 -12.54 17.07 10.85
C PHE A 200 -12.94 18.55 10.83
N PRO A 201 -14.23 18.87 11.01
CA PRO A 201 -14.70 20.25 11.01
C PRO A 201 -14.01 21.12 12.07
N GLU A 202 -13.80 20.56 13.26
CA GLU A 202 -13.19 21.26 14.40
C GLU A 202 -11.89 20.58 14.86
N ALA A 203 -11.03 21.32 15.56
CA ALA A 203 -9.77 20.77 16.09
C ALA A 203 -10.04 19.67 17.12
N GLU A 204 -11.10 19.80 17.93
CA GLU A 204 -11.53 18.83 18.92
C GLU A 204 -11.97 17.51 18.27
N ASP A 205 -12.61 17.56 17.10
CA ASP A 205 -12.95 16.35 16.33
C ASP A 205 -11.70 15.56 15.96
N PHE A 206 -10.64 16.27 15.57
CA PHE A 206 -9.38 15.64 15.20
C PHE A 206 -8.64 15.10 16.43
N GLN A 207 -8.64 15.83 17.56
CA GLN A 207 -8.08 15.31 18.81
C GLN A 207 -8.77 14.02 19.26
N ILE A 208 -10.11 13.99 19.24
CA ILE A 208 -10.89 12.79 19.58
C ILE A 208 -10.49 11.61 18.68
N PHE A 209 -10.31 11.88 17.39
CA PHE A 209 -9.86 10.88 16.44
C PHE A 209 -8.44 10.38 16.75
N LEU A 210 -7.48 11.27 17.01
CA LEU A 210 -6.10 10.93 17.36
C LEU A 210 -6.05 10.07 18.62
N ASP A 211 -6.79 10.44 19.67
CA ASP A 211 -6.89 9.68 20.91
C ASP A 211 -7.48 8.28 20.65
N MET A 212 -8.52 8.21 19.82
CA MET A 212 -9.21 6.97 19.46
C MET A 212 -8.28 6.02 18.69
N VAL A 213 -7.62 6.46 17.62
CA VAL A 213 -6.73 5.58 16.84
C VAL A 213 -5.47 5.20 17.61
N SER A 214 -5.00 6.06 18.52
CA SER A 214 -3.88 5.73 19.42
C SER A 214 -4.28 4.66 20.44
N SER A 215 -5.49 4.74 20.98
CA SER A 215 -6.01 3.74 21.94
C SER A 215 -6.18 2.34 21.34
N TYR A 216 -6.21 2.23 20.01
CA TYR A 216 -6.33 0.95 19.31
C TYR A 216 -4.99 0.30 19.00
N GLY A 217 -3.87 1.02 19.11
CA GLY A 217 -2.55 0.49 18.79
C GLY A 217 -2.23 -0.78 19.59
N ASP A 218 -1.60 -1.75 18.91
CA ASP A 218 -1.20 -3.02 19.54
C ASP A 218 -0.13 -2.82 20.65
N TYR A 219 0.60 -1.69 20.63
CA TYR A 219 1.62 -1.29 21.59
C TYR A 219 1.79 0.25 21.62
N ASP A 220 2.46 0.76 22.67
CA ASP A 220 2.81 2.18 22.81
C ASP A 220 4.04 2.51 21.95
N THR A 221 3.91 3.52 21.09
CA THR A 221 4.97 3.97 20.17
C THR A 221 5.80 5.14 20.73
N GLY A 222 5.37 5.74 21.84
CA GLY A 222 5.97 6.94 22.44
C GLY A 222 5.86 8.19 21.57
N THR A 223 5.03 8.18 20.51
CA THR A 223 4.88 9.31 19.59
C THR A 223 3.82 10.28 20.12
N GLU A 224 4.23 11.51 20.42
CA GLU A 224 3.29 12.57 20.81
C GLU A 224 2.52 13.12 19.61
N LEU A 225 1.22 13.35 19.79
CA LEU A 225 0.29 13.83 18.76
C LEU A 225 -0.35 15.15 19.20
N SER A 226 -0.64 16.00 18.23
CA SER A 226 -1.31 17.29 18.38
C SER A 226 -2.24 17.56 17.20
N VAL A 227 -3.24 18.42 17.42
CA VAL A 227 -4.22 18.80 16.39
C VAL A 227 -3.62 19.53 15.17
N THR A 228 -2.37 20.00 15.28
CA THR A 228 -1.63 20.63 14.17
C THR A 228 -0.83 19.64 13.33
N ASP A 229 -0.76 18.38 13.76
CA ASP A 229 -0.05 17.35 13.00
C ASP A 229 -0.85 16.93 11.76
N ARG A 230 -0.11 16.47 10.74
CA ARG A 230 -0.69 15.76 9.59
C ARG A 230 -0.37 14.29 9.70
N ILE A 231 -1.33 13.43 9.36
CA ILE A 231 -1.16 12.00 9.42
C ILE A 231 -1.49 11.32 8.09
N VAL A 232 -1.00 10.10 7.93
CA VAL A 232 -1.39 9.17 6.87
C VAL A 232 -1.92 7.89 7.50
N THR A 233 -3.01 7.38 6.96
CA THR A 233 -3.57 6.07 7.30
C THR A 233 -3.35 5.10 6.15
N LEU A 234 -2.52 4.08 6.36
CA LEU A 234 -2.34 2.98 5.43
C LEU A 234 -3.34 1.87 5.75
N SER A 235 -4.08 1.38 4.75
CA SER A 235 -5.13 0.38 4.94
C SER A 235 -5.02 -0.79 3.98
N THR A 236 -5.07 -2.01 4.54
CA THR A 236 -5.09 -3.26 3.78
C THR A 236 -6.11 -4.26 4.32
N CYS A 237 -6.51 -5.24 3.51
CA CYS A 237 -7.35 -6.36 3.97
C CYS A 237 -6.69 -7.18 5.08
N VAL A 238 -7.44 -7.77 6.01
CA VAL A 238 -6.92 -8.80 6.93
C VAL A 238 -7.27 -10.19 6.38
N ASN A 239 -6.25 -11.01 6.12
CA ASN A 239 -6.40 -12.32 5.49
C ASN A 239 -7.38 -13.27 6.21
N SER A 240 -7.44 -13.20 7.54
CA SER A 240 -8.28 -14.08 8.37
C SER A 240 -9.71 -13.60 8.58
N ARG A 241 -10.00 -12.32 8.31
CA ARG A 241 -11.27 -11.67 8.65
C ARG A 241 -11.70 -10.68 7.56
N ARG A 242 -12.62 -11.12 6.69
CA ARG A 242 -13.08 -10.33 5.51
C ARG A 242 -13.58 -8.91 5.84
N ASN A 243 -14.15 -8.73 7.02
CA ASN A 243 -14.69 -7.44 7.50
C ASN A 243 -13.70 -6.66 8.36
N TYR A 244 -12.42 -7.05 8.36
CA TYR A 244 -11.35 -6.33 9.05
C TYR A 244 -10.32 -5.84 8.05
N ARG A 245 -9.62 -4.79 8.47
CA ARG A 245 -8.52 -4.16 7.79
C ARG A 245 -7.40 -3.96 8.77
N TYR A 246 -6.16 -4.10 8.29
CA TYR A 246 -5.00 -3.75 9.08
C TYR A 246 -4.68 -2.30 8.75
N LEU A 247 -4.61 -1.49 9.81
CA LEU A 247 -4.39 -0.06 9.74
C LEU A 247 -3.02 0.25 10.34
N VAL A 248 -2.26 1.10 9.66
CA VAL A 248 -1.04 1.71 10.17
C VAL A 248 -1.18 3.21 10.02
N HIS A 249 -1.05 3.95 11.12
CA HIS A 249 -1.11 5.39 11.15
C HIS A 249 0.29 5.96 11.35
N GLY A 250 0.69 6.87 10.45
CA GLY A 250 1.93 7.61 10.52
C GLY A 250 1.68 9.09 10.76
N LYS A 251 2.44 9.71 11.65
CA LYS A 251 2.52 11.16 11.85
C LYS A 251 3.63 11.71 10.97
N LEU A 252 3.36 12.77 10.22
CA LEU A 252 4.39 13.49 9.47
C LEU A 252 5.45 14.02 10.44
N SER A 253 6.69 13.59 10.30
CA SER A 253 7.81 13.96 11.18
C SER A 253 8.75 14.96 10.54
N SER A 254 8.95 14.90 9.22
CA SER A 254 9.72 15.89 8.47
C SER A 254 9.27 15.98 7.00
N GLU A 255 9.48 17.16 6.41
CA GLU A 255 9.42 17.37 4.96
C GLU A 255 10.82 17.72 4.48
N ILE A 256 11.28 17.01 3.45
CA ILE A 256 12.60 17.21 2.84
C ILE A 256 12.35 17.71 1.43
N ILE A 257 12.81 18.93 1.12
CA ILE A 257 12.71 19.48 -0.22
C ILE A 257 13.82 18.88 -1.08
N THR A 258 13.46 18.29 -2.21
CA THR A 258 14.43 17.78 -3.18
C THR A 258 14.57 18.81 -4.28
N GLU A 259 15.81 19.21 -4.58
CA GLU A 259 16.10 20.06 -5.73
C GLU A 259 15.75 19.28 -7.01
N GLU A 260 15.01 19.90 -7.94
CA GLU A 260 14.80 19.36 -9.30
C GLU A 260 16.05 19.53 -10.18
#